data_AF-A0A520JFA0-F1
#
_entry.id   AF-A0A520JFA0-F1
#
_cell.length_a   1.000
_cell.length_b   1.000
_cell.length_c   1.000
_cell.angle_alpha   90.00
_cell.angle_beta   90.00
_cell.angle_gamma   90.00
#
_symmetry.space_group_name_H-M   'P 1'
#
loop_
_entity.id
_entity.type
_entity.pdbx_description
1 polymer ?
#
loop_
_entity_poly.entity_id
_entity_poly.type
_entity_poly.pdbx_seq_one_letter_code
_entity_poly.pdbx_strand_id
1 'polypeptide(L)'
;RYVNTIQTITGRVSLPDPRNTTSTGASLPDGSRYVNIVSEVSTRNVYSKWLPAATFAYDLGDQAVVRVAGSRTMTRPDPSAQLPGVNFGAPSADQANIGNPALKPYMSTNLDLGFEYYTGREGVVSFNAFRKSIEGFTNTAINTVPFAALAQYGITFDTLNANQQFAIQSRGGPGVAQVQVTSQVNVPNKLTINGLEFQWVQPLDFLTRMIGVTGFGFNANATIVDQRSDGPATAFGVSPFTYNITGFYEKNGVMLRVATTSRQGAQNSGAAQNGIPAAALFGTDYTTYDFSSSFDLDKIFGLAGAPQLTVNVSNFTDATLRSYFQFENATFTQYKPGRQFLIGLRGTF
;
A
#
# COMPACT_ATOMS: atom_id res chain seq x y z
N ARG A 1 18.72 7.67 16.91
CA ARG A 1 17.94 6.70 17.72
C ARG A 1 18.64 5.34 17.69
N TYR A 2 18.66 4.59 18.79
CA TYR A 2 19.09 3.18 18.81
C TYR A 2 17.89 2.31 19.21
N VAL A 3 17.76 1.14 18.61
CA VAL A 3 16.66 0.21 18.86
C VAL A 3 17.24 -1.18 19.08
N ASN A 4 16.97 -1.77 20.23
CA ASN A 4 17.14 -3.20 20.48
C ASN A 4 15.76 -3.86 20.47
N THR A 5 15.62 -5.02 19.84
CA THR A 5 14.35 -5.73 19.74
C THR A 5 14.56 -7.22 19.97
N ILE A 6 13.73 -7.76 20.86
CA ILE A 6 13.53 -9.18 21.06
C ILE A 6 12.14 -9.47 20.49
N GLN A 7 12.09 -10.31 19.48
CA GLN A 7 10.85 -10.73 18.82
C GLN A 7 10.67 -12.22 19.06
N THR A 8 9.50 -12.60 19.55
CA THR A 8 9.09 -14.00 19.71
C THR A 8 7.88 -14.21 18.83
N ILE A 9 7.97 -15.14 17.88
CA ILE A 9 6.89 -15.50 16.97
C ILE A 9 6.44 -16.89 17.38
N THR A 10 5.24 -17.02 17.91
CA THR A 10 4.66 -18.32 18.28
C THR A 10 3.45 -18.58 17.39
N GLY A 11 3.52 -19.65 16.60
CA GLY A 11 2.38 -20.15 15.84
C GLY A 11 1.88 -21.47 16.41
N ARG A 12 0.58 -21.73 16.22
CA ARG A 12 -0.04 -23.01 16.57
C ARG A 12 -0.10 -23.88 15.34
N VAL A 13 0.50 -25.07 15.42
CA VAL A 13 0.36 -26.12 14.42
C VAL A 13 -0.61 -27.15 14.99
N SER A 14 -1.69 -27.42 14.25
CA SER A 14 -2.69 -28.42 14.59
C SER A 14 -2.43 -29.67 13.78
N LEU A 15 -2.04 -30.75 14.45
CA LEU A 15 -1.80 -32.05 13.82
C LEU A 15 -2.94 -33.00 14.16
N PRO A 16 -3.42 -33.82 13.21
CA PRO A 16 -4.35 -34.90 13.52
C PRO A 16 -3.80 -35.78 14.65
N ASP A 17 -4.62 -36.11 15.65
CA ASP A 17 -4.20 -37.06 16.69
C ASP A 17 -3.93 -38.42 16.04
N PRO A 18 -2.75 -39.04 16.24
CA PRO A 18 -2.39 -40.33 15.65
C PRO A 18 -3.37 -41.47 16.00
N ARG A 19 -4.20 -41.31 17.04
CA ARG A 19 -5.25 -42.28 17.39
C ARG A 19 -6.48 -42.20 16.49
N ASN A 20 -6.57 -41.18 15.62
CA ASN A 20 -7.59 -41.07 14.59
C ASN A 20 -7.19 -41.72 13.25
N THR A 21 -5.97 -42.25 13.14
CA THR A 21 -5.53 -43.04 11.98
C THR A 21 -5.65 -44.53 12.29
N THR A 22 -6.31 -45.30 11.42
CA THR A 22 -6.43 -46.76 11.55
C THR A 22 -5.07 -47.44 11.36
N SER A 23 -4.97 -48.72 11.70
CA SER A 23 -3.77 -49.54 11.45
C SER A 23 -3.39 -49.69 9.98
N THR A 24 -4.29 -49.28 9.06
CA THR A 24 -4.06 -49.24 7.61
C THR A 24 -3.72 -47.83 7.10
N GLY A 25 -3.57 -46.84 7.98
CA GLY A 25 -3.28 -45.44 7.64
C GLY A 25 -4.49 -44.63 7.19
N ALA A 26 -5.70 -45.19 7.23
CA ALA A 26 -6.91 -44.49 6.81
C ALA A 26 -7.47 -43.63 7.96
N SER A 27 -8.00 -42.44 7.63
CA SER A 27 -8.77 -41.61 8.56
C SER A 27 -10.13 -42.24 8.86
N LEU A 28 -10.68 -41.98 10.06
CA LEU A 28 -12.02 -42.48 10.43
C LEU A 28 -13.11 -41.89 9.50
N PRO A 29 -14.11 -42.68 9.07
CA PRO A 29 -15.15 -42.24 8.12
C PRO A 29 -16.05 -41.09 8.61
N ASP A 30 -16.12 -40.85 9.92
CA ASP A 30 -16.98 -39.88 10.60
C ASP A 30 -16.22 -38.69 11.22
N GLY A 31 -14.98 -38.45 10.78
CA GLY A 31 -14.16 -37.31 11.21
C GLY A 31 -13.08 -37.72 12.20
N SER A 32 -12.95 -37.00 13.32
CA SER A 32 -11.96 -37.29 14.36
C SER A 32 -12.65 -37.57 15.71
N ARG A 33 -12.35 -38.73 16.31
CA ARG A 33 -12.81 -39.07 17.66
C ARG A 33 -11.99 -38.33 18.72
N TYR A 34 -10.71 -38.12 18.46
CA TYR A 34 -9.78 -37.41 19.33
C TYR A 34 -9.48 -36.02 18.78
N VAL A 35 -9.40 -35.02 19.65
CA VAL A 35 -9.06 -33.64 19.28
C VAL A 35 -7.64 -33.60 18.71
N ASN A 36 -7.41 -32.78 17.68
CA ASN A 36 -6.09 -32.57 17.12
C ASN A 36 -5.08 -32.15 18.21
N ILE A 37 -3.86 -32.64 18.10
CA ILE A 37 -2.76 -32.23 18.95
C ILE A 37 -2.30 -30.86 18.48
N VAL A 38 -2.44 -29.86 19.35
CA VAL A 38 -1.96 -28.51 19.09
C VAL A 38 -0.56 -28.38 19.68
N SER A 39 0.44 -28.21 18.81
CA SER A 39 1.80 -27.88 19.21
C SER A 39 2.10 -26.41 18.92
N GLU A 40 2.75 -25.73 19.86
CA GLU A 40 3.21 -24.36 19.65
C GLU A 40 4.65 -24.38 19.13
N VAL A 41 4.85 -23.77 17.97
CA VAL A 41 6.18 -23.57 17.38
C VAL A 41 6.57 -22.12 17.61
N SER A 42 7.67 -21.90 18.33
CA SER A 42 8.16 -20.56 18.66
C SER A 42 9.54 -20.30 18.08
N THR A 43 9.69 -19.16 17.42
CA THR A 43 10.96 -18.63 16.91
C THR A 43 11.29 -17.34 17.64
N ARG A 44 12.50 -17.26 18.21
CA ARG A 44 13.00 -16.06 18.88
C ARG A 44 14.08 -15.38 18.04
N ASN A 45 13.81 -14.15 17.62
CA ASN A 45 14.74 -13.30 16.89
C ASN A 45 15.22 -12.15 17.80
N VAL A 46 16.51 -11.85 17.77
CA VAL A 46 17.08 -10.69 18.48
C VAL A 46 17.87 -9.85 17.49
N TYR A 47 17.61 -8.55 17.45
CA TYR A 47 18.35 -7.63 16.59
C TYR A 47 18.43 -6.24 17.19
N SER A 48 19.51 -5.54 16.84
CA SER A 48 19.77 -4.16 17.24
C SER A 48 20.13 -3.31 16.05
N LYS A 49 19.61 -2.08 15.99
CA LYS A 49 19.77 -1.16 14.85
C LYS A 49 20.00 0.27 15.33
N TRP A 50 20.92 0.96 14.65
CA TRP A 50 21.16 2.38 14.81
C TRP A 50 20.50 3.16 13.68
N LEU A 51 19.67 4.13 14.05
CA LEU A 51 18.76 4.91 13.20
C LEU A 51 19.04 6.41 13.43
N PRO A 52 20.15 6.95 12.90
CA PRO A 52 20.41 8.38 12.96
C PRO A 52 19.41 9.14 12.08
N ALA A 53 19.12 10.37 12.49
CA ALA A 53 18.36 11.32 11.68
C ALA A 53 18.84 12.72 12.04
N ALA A 54 18.98 13.57 11.03
CA ALA A 54 19.30 14.98 11.17
C ALA A 54 18.51 15.76 10.13
N THR A 55 18.03 16.94 10.54
CA THR A 55 17.36 17.89 9.67
C THR A 55 18.00 19.24 9.90
N PHE A 56 18.28 19.95 8.82
CA PHE A 56 18.80 21.30 8.82
C PHE A 56 17.85 22.18 8.00
N ALA A 57 17.54 23.35 8.53
CA ALA A 57 16.76 24.37 7.84
C ALA A 57 17.54 25.68 7.89
N TYR A 58 17.55 26.39 6.77
CA TYR A 58 18.20 27.68 6.63
C TYR A 58 17.28 28.68 5.96
N ASP A 59 17.04 29.79 6.63
CA ASP A 59 16.22 30.89 6.15
C ASP A 59 17.07 31.79 5.24
N LEU A 60 16.69 31.88 3.98
CA LEU A 60 17.29 32.75 2.97
C LEU A 60 16.53 34.08 2.96
N GLY A 61 16.92 34.98 3.88
CA GLY A 61 16.19 36.21 4.15
C GLY A 61 14.82 35.92 4.77
N ASP A 62 13.84 36.79 4.51
CA ASP A 62 12.53 36.71 5.17
C ASP A 62 11.48 35.88 4.41
N GLN A 63 11.82 35.39 3.21
CA GLN A 63 10.84 34.85 2.25
C GLN A 63 11.18 33.47 1.70
N ALA A 64 12.33 32.89 2.04
CA ALA A 64 12.73 31.59 1.51
C ALA A 64 13.34 30.69 2.57
N VAL A 65 13.13 29.38 2.44
CA VAL A 65 13.70 28.37 3.33
C VAL A 65 14.26 27.22 2.52
N VAL A 66 15.50 26.84 2.80
CA VAL A 66 16.10 25.59 2.31
C VAL A 66 16.09 24.58 3.44
N ARG A 67 15.63 23.36 3.17
CA ARG A 67 15.66 22.24 4.12
C ARG A 67 16.43 21.06 3.55
N VAL A 68 17.28 20.47 4.38
CA VAL A 68 17.98 19.21 4.07
C VAL A 68 17.71 18.25 5.20
N ALA A 69 17.26 17.04 4.88
CA ALA A 69 17.05 15.99 5.87
C ALA A 69 17.74 14.69 5.43
N GLY A 70 18.39 14.03 6.38
CA GLY A 70 18.99 12.72 6.19
C GLY A 70 18.55 11.81 7.33
N SER A 71 18.03 10.63 7.02
CA SER A 71 17.59 9.69 8.05
C SER A 71 17.79 8.23 7.67
N ARG A 72 17.92 7.38 8.69
CA ARG A 72 17.81 5.93 8.54
C ARG A 72 16.56 5.44 9.27
N THR A 73 15.68 4.75 8.56
CA THR A 73 14.42 4.20 9.08
C THR A 73 14.39 2.70 8.93
N MET A 74 13.56 2.03 9.74
CA MET A 74 13.40 0.58 9.77
C MET A 74 11.92 0.24 9.71
N THR A 75 11.57 -0.71 8.85
CA THR A 75 10.23 -1.30 8.83
C THR A 75 10.33 -2.78 9.18
N ARG A 76 9.54 -3.20 10.16
CA ARG A 76 9.48 -4.60 10.56
C ARG A 76 8.63 -5.40 9.56
N PRO A 77 8.91 -6.70 9.37
CA PRO A 77 8.06 -7.55 8.55
C PRO A 77 6.64 -7.60 9.12
N ASP A 78 5.67 -7.82 8.24
CA ASP A 78 4.30 -8.10 8.64
C ASP A 78 4.27 -9.35 9.54
N PRO A 79 3.74 -9.28 10.76
CA PRO A 79 3.64 -10.44 11.64
C PRO A 79 2.93 -11.63 10.97
N SER A 80 1.93 -11.39 10.13
CA SER A 80 1.20 -12.45 9.42
C SER A 80 2.09 -13.23 8.45
N ALA A 81 3.04 -12.55 7.81
CA ALA A 81 4.02 -13.16 6.92
C ALA A 81 5.13 -13.92 7.67
N GLN A 82 5.21 -13.76 9.00
CA GLN A 82 6.18 -14.45 9.85
C GLN A 82 5.61 -15.67 10.57
N LEU A 83 4.28 -15.83 10.60
CA LEU A 83 3.66 -16.93 11.33
C LEU A 83 4.06 -18.29 10.74
N PRO A 84 4.58 -19.22 11.55
CA PRO A 84 4.90 -20.55 11.06
C PRO A 84 3.60 -21.30 10.74
N GLY A 85 3.57 -21.97 9.59
CA GLY A 85 2.43 -22.77 9.15
C GLY A 85 2.40 -22.91 7.63
N VAL A 86 1.82 -24.02 7.16
CA VAL A 86 1.62 -24.31 5.74
C VAL A 86 0.13 -24.36 5.46
N ASN A 87 -0.33 -23.60 4.48
CA ASN A 87 -1.73 -23.60 4.06
C ASN A 87 -1.83 -23.93 2.58
N PHE A 88 -2.62 -24.95 2.22
CA PHE A 88 -2.94 -25.26 0.83
C PHE A 88 -4.17 -24.47 0.38
N GLY A 89 -4.06 -23.75 -0.73
CA GLY A 89 -5.15 -22.93 -1.26
C GLY A 89 -6.24 -23.73 -1.99
N ALA A 90 -5.98 -24.98 -2.34
CA ALA A 90 -6.87 -25.82 -3.11
C ALA A 90 -6.77 -27.31 -2.71
N PRO A 91 -7.83 -28.12 -2.96
CA PRO A 91 -7.80 -29.57 -2.72
C PRO A 91 -6.71 -30.31 -3.51
N SER A 92 -6.22 -29.73 -4.60
CA SER A 92 -5.08 -30.23 -5.37
C SER A 92 -3.78 -30.27 -4.57
N ALA A 93 -3.63 -29.46 -3.51
CA ALA A 93 -2.39 -29.33 -2.73
C ALA A 93 -1.14 -29.08 -3.60
N ASP A 94 -1.30 -28.40 -4.74
CA ASP A 94 -0.23 -28.02 -5.67
C ASP A 94 0.29 -26.61 -5.40
N GLN A 95 -0.42 -25.80 -4.61
CA GLN A 95 0.02 -24.50 -4.13
C GLN A 95 -0.09 -24.43 -2.61
N ALA A 96 1.01 -24.01 -1.97
CA ALA A 96 1.11 -23.84 -0.53
C ALA A 96 1.62 -22.44 -0.17
N ASN A 97 1.04 -21.82 0.84
CA ASN A 97 1.54 -20.58 1.43
C ASN A 97 2.23 -20.89 2.75
N ILE A 98 3.45 -20.36 2.92
CA ILE A 98 4.27 -20.58 4.11
C ILE A 98 4.76 -19.23 4.64
N GLY A 99 4.52 -18.97 5.92
CA GLY A 99 5.11 -17.82 6.59
C GLY A 99 6.59 -18.05 6.90
N ASN A 100 7.36 -16.98 6.96
CA ASN A 100 8.80 -17.00 7.12
C ASN A 100 9.21 -16.29 8.43
N PRO A 101 9.38 -17.04 9.54
CA PRO A 101 9.84 -16.49 10.81
C PRO A 101 11.24 -15.85 10.74
N ALA A 102 12.04 -16.16 9.71
CA ALA A 102 13.38 -15.63 9.52
C ALA A 102 13.41 -14.26 8.82
N LEU A 103 12.24 -13.69 8.47
CA LEU A 103 12.17 -12.34 7.89
C LEU A 103 12.81 -11.31 8.81
N LYS A 104 13.72 -10.53 8.23
CA LYS A 104 14.42 -9.43 8.88
C LYS A 104 13.73 -8.10 8.53
N PRO A 105 13.77 -7.11 9.43
CA PRO A 105 13.35 -5.75 9.09
C PRO A 105 14.14 -5.22 7.90
N TYR A 106 13.46 -4.54 6.98
CA TYR A 106 14.12 -3.79 5.92
C TYR A 106 14.44 -2.38 6.38
N MET A 107 15.50 -1.81 5.80
CA MET A 107 16.02 -0.49 6.16
C MET A 107 15.87 0.47 5.01
N SER A 108 15.57 1.73 5.29
CA SER A 108 15.64 2.80 4.30
C SER A 108 16.62 3.87 4.75
N THR A 109 17.54 4.25 3.87
CA THR A 109 18.32 5.48 4.01
C THR A 109 17.65 6.53 3.14
N ASN A 110 17.20 7.61 3.76
CA ASN A 110 16.42 8.67 3.13
C ASN A 110 17.25 9.95 3.11
N LEU A 111 17.24 10.61 1.96
CA LEU A 111 17.79 11.95 1.76
C LEU A 111 16.71 12.80 1.11
N ASP A 112 16.46 13.96 1.69
CA ASP A 112 15.43 14.91 1.25
C ASP A 112 16.06 16.30 1.16
N LEU A 113 15.79 17.01 0.06
CA LEU A 113 16.18 18.39 -0.17
C LEU A 113 14.92 19.17 -0.55
N GLY A 114 14.64 20.25 0.16
CA GLY A 114 13.49 21.09 -0.06
C GLY A 114 13.86 22.56 -0.18
N PHE A 115 13.14 23.26 -1.04
CA PHE A 115 13.17 24.71 -1.18
C PHE A 115 11.74 25.24 -1.16
N GLU A 116 11.51 26.26 -0.35
CA GLU A 116 10.23 26.96 -0.24
C GLU A 116 10.46 28.45 -0.43
N TYR A 117 9.63 29.09 -1.25
CA TYR A 117 9.59 30.53 -1.46
C TYR A 117 8.18 31.05 -1.20
N TYR A 118 8.06 31.95 -0.23
CA TYR A 118 6.81 32.59 0.15
C TYR A 118 6.61 33.86 -0.68
N THR A 119 5.60 33.86 -1.55
CA THR A 119 5.29 34.99 -2.44
C THR A 119 4.51 36.11 -1.73
N GLY A 120 4.21 35.93 -0.43
CA GLY A 120 3.45 36.85 0.41
C GLY A 120 1.99 36.40 0.61
N ARG A 121 1.36 36.89 1.68
CA ARG A 121 0.04 36.40 2.16
C ARG A 121 0.09 34.88 2.37
N GLU A 122 -0.78 34.14 1.70
CA GLU A 122 -0.89 32.68 1.74
C GLU A 122 -0.13 32.00 0.59
N GLY A 123 0.59 32.77 -0.24
CA GLY A 123 1.25 32.27 -1.43
C GLY A 123 2.60 31.60 -1.13
N VAL A 124 2.81 30.41 -1.72
CA VAL A 124 4.05 29.64 -1.59
C VAL A 124 4.34 28.86 -2.87
N VAL A 125 5.60 28.82 -3.27
CA VAL A 125 6.12 27.91 -4.29
C VAL A 125 7.15 27.03 -3.63
N SER A 126 7.03 25.71 -3.78
CA SER A 126 7.98 24.77 -3.21
C SER A 126 8.39 23.70 -4.20
N PHE A 127 9.62 23.25 -4.03
CA PHE A 127 10.24 22.17 -4.78
C PHE A 127 10.98 21.28 -3.80
N ASN A 128 10.71 19.98 -3.86
CA ASN A 128 11.40 18.99 -3.06
C ASN A 128 11.94 17.88 -3.95
N ALA A 129 13.13 17.39 -3.63
CA ALA A 129 13.74 16.23 -4.23
C ALA A 129 14.05 15.22 -3.13
N PHE A 130 13.70 13.96 -3.35
CA PHE A 130 13.97 12.90 -2.39
C PHE A 130 14.62 11.69 -3.06
N ARG A 131 15.42 10.99 -2.26
CA ARG A 131 15.99 9.70 -2.60
C ARG A 131 15.88 8.77 -1.41
N LYS A 132 15.24 7.63 -1.64
CA LYS A 132 15.11 6.54 -0.67
C LYS A 132 15.87 5.33 -1.17
N SER A 133 16.69 4.77 -0.30
CA SER A 133 17.54 3.61 -0.55
C SER A 133 17.14 2.50 0.40
N ILE A 134 16.38 1.53 -0.10
CA ILE A 134 15.78 0.46 0.71
C ILE A 134 16.58 -0.83 0.55
N GLU A 135 17.04 -1.39 1.68
CA GLU A 135 17.85 -2.60 1.77
C GLU A 135 17.10 -3.71 2.50
N GLY A 136 17.19 -4.94 1.97
CA GLY A 136 16.53 -6.11 2.56
C GLY A 136 15.02 -6.11 2.38
N PHE A 137 14.51 -5.43 1.34
CA PHE A 137 13.08 -5.35 1.04
C PHE A 137 12.44 -6.75 0.99
N THR A 138 11.20 -6.88 1.44
CA THR A 138 10.51 -8.16 1.43
C THR A 138 9.75 -8.34 0.12
N ASN A 139 9.96 -9.46 -0.58
CA ASN A 139 9.17 -9.82 -1.75
C ASN A 139 8.64 -11.26 -1.60
N THR A 140 7.51 -11.53 -2.23
CA THR A 140 6.97 -12.87 -2.44
C THR A 140 7.89 -13.65 -3.38
N ALA A 141 8.42 -14.76 -2.88
CA ALA A 141 9.14 -15.76 -3.65
C ALA A 141 8.30 -17.02 -3.79
N ILE A 142 8.39 -17.65 -4.96
CA ILE A 142 7.71 -18.90 -5.29
C ILE A 142 8.75 -19.93 -5.66
N ASN A 143 8.84 -20.98 -4.85
CA ASN A 143 9.75 -22.09 -5.06
C ASN A 143 8.95 -23.35 -5.33
N THR A 144 9.25 -24.03 -6.43
CA THR A 144 8.65 -25.33 -6.73
C THR A 144 9.49 -26.42 -6.08
N VAL A 145 8.89 -27.19 -5.18
CA VAL A 145 9.55 -28.28 -4.46
C VAL A 145 8.70 -29.54 -4.50
N PRO A 146 9.28 -30.75 -4.43
CA PRO A 146 8.52 -31.97 -4.20
C PRO A 146 7.74 -31.89 -2.88
N PHE A 147 6.54 -32.47 -2.82
CA PHE A 147 5.69 -32.45 -1.62
C PHE A 147 6.43 -32.99 -0.38
N ALA A 148 7.27 -34.01 -0.53
CA ALA A 148 8.08 -34.57 0.54
C ALA A 148 8.99 -33.53 1.24
N ALA A 149 9.36 -32.43 0.57
CA ALA A 149 10.14 -31.35 1.18
C ALA A 149 9.36 -30.57 2.24
N LEU A 150 8.03 -30.70 2.30
CA LEU A 150 7.18 -30.05 3.30
C LEU A 150 7.17 -30.77 4.65
N ALA A 151 7.76 -31.97 4.73
CA ALA A 151 7.87 -32.72 5.98
C ALA A 151 8.60 -31.94 7.09
N GLN A 152 9.55 -31.07 6.73
CA GLN A 152 10.25 -30.18 7.67
C GLN A 152 9.31 -29.16 8.37
N TYR A 153 8.14 -28.90 7.78
CA TYR A 153 7.10 -28.03 8.34
C TYR A 153 5.98 -28.83 9.02
N GLY A 154 6.18 -30.14 9.24
CA GLY A 154 5.20 -31.03 9.84
C GLY A 154 4.09 -31.47 8.88
N ILE A 155 4.23 -31.23 7.57
CA ILE A 155 3.27 -31.66 6.56
C ILE A 155 3.79 -32.92 5.87
N THR A 156 3.19 -34.05 6.22
CA THR A 156 3.45 -35.35 5.58
C THR A 156 2.20 -35.83 4.84
N PHE A 157 2.33 -36.89 4.05
CA PHE A 157 1.20 -37.44 3.29
C PHE A 157 0.02 -37.83 4.19
N ASP A 158 0.32 -38.34 5.39
CA ASP A 158 -0.69 -38.76 6.37
C ASP A 158 -1.40 -37.59 7.05
N THR A 159 -0.81 -36.39 7.00
CA THR A 159 -1.43 -35.16 7.55
C THR A 159 -2.42 -34.49 6.59
N LEU A 160 -2.48 -34.96 5.33
CA LEU A 160 -3.38 -34.44 4.31
C LEU A 160 -4.78 -35.04 4.44
N ASN A 161 -5.80 -34.32 3.97
CA ASN A 161 -7.13 -34.91 3.81
C ASN A 161 -7.21 -35.84 2.58
N ALA A 162 -8.24 -36.67 2.50
CA ALA A 162 -8.39 -37.68 1.45
C ALA A 162 -8.31 -37.12 0.02
N ASN A 163 -8.87 -35.93 -0.24
CA ASN A 163 -8.83 -35.29 -1.55
C ASN A 163 -7.41 -34.87 -1.93
N GLN A 164 -6.68 -34.31 -0.97
CA GLN A 164 -5.28 -33.91 -1.15
C GLN A 164 -4.36 -35.12 -1.31
N GLN A 165 -4.59 -36.20 -0.54
CA GLN A 165 -3.86 -37.46 -0.72
C GLN A 165 -4.06 -38.04 -2.12
N PHE A 166 -5.30 -38.09 -2.60
CA PHE A 166 -5.61 -38.53 -3.97
C PHE A 166 -4.91 -37.64 -5.01
N ALA A 167 -4.92 -36.32 -4.83
CA ALA A 167 -4.29 -35.37 -5.75
C ALA A 167 -2.76 -35.48 -5.77
N ILE A 168 -2.12 -35.76 -4.64
CA ILE A 168 -0.67 -36.02 -4.57
C ILE A 168 -0.34 -37.36 -5.24
N GLN A 169 -1.15 -38.39 -5.01
CA GLN A 169 -0.94 -39.70 -5.63
C GLN A 169 -1.11 -39.66 -7.15
N SER A 170 -2.11 -38.94 -7.66
CA SER A 170 -2.31 -38.78 -9.10
C SER A 170 -1.18 -38.00 -9.80
N ARG A 171 -0.39 -37.22 -9.04
CA ARG A 171 0.84 -36.54 -9.50
C ARG A 171 2.13 -37.33 -9.26
N GLY A 172 2.05 -38.64 -9.06
CA GLY A 172 3.22 -39.51 -8.90
C GLY A 172 3.71 -39.70 -7.46
N GLY A 173 2.91 -39.26 -6.47
CA GLY A 173 3.16 -39.48 -5.05
C GLY A 173 4.07 -38.44 -4.39
N PRO A 174 4.26 -38.51 -3.05
CA PRO A 174 4.92 -37.48 -2.23
C PRO A 174 6.32 -37.05 -2.71
N GLY A 175 7.12 -37.97 -3.25
CA GLY A 175 8.48 -37.69 -3.69
C GLY A 175 8.59 -37.02 -5.07
N VAL A 176 7.51 -37.02 -5.86
CA VAL A 176 7.51 -36.56 -7.26
C VAL A 176 6.55 -35.39 -7.46
N ALA A 177 5.38 -35.43 -6.81
CA ALA A 177 4.35 -34.41 -6.91
C ALA A 177 4.92 -33.05 -6.49
N GLN A 178 5.00 -32.12 -7.44
CA GLN A 178 5.50 -30.77 -7.19
C GLN A 178 4.45 -29.91 -6.49
N VAL A 179 4.92 -29.01 -5.65
CA VAL A 179 4.15 -28.00 -4.93
C VAL A 179 4.84 -26.65 -5.10
N GLN A 180 4.08 -25.64 -5.53
CA GLN A 180 4.53 -24.26 -5.54
C GLN A 180 4.38 -23.68 -4.14
N VAL A 181 5.50 -23.37 -3.50
CA VAL A 181 5.56 -22.77 -2.17
C VAL A 181 5.75 -21.27 -2.30
N THR A 182 4.74 -20.52 -1.88
CA THR A 182 4.74 -19.07 -1.83
C THR A 182 5.10 -18.62 -0.42
N SER A 183 6.15 -17.80 -0.29
CA SER A 183 6.58 -17.22 0.99
C SER A 183 7.20 -15.84 0.78
N GLN A 184 7.15 -14.98 1.80
CA GLN A 184 7.93 -13.73 1.75
C GLN A 184 9.39 -13.99 2.14
N VAL A 185 10.31 -13.36 1.42
CA VAL A 185 11.75 -13.40 1.69
C VAL A 185 12.35 -12.01 1.62
N ASN A 186 13.41 -11.76 2.40
CA ASN A 186 14.24 -10.57 2.21
C ASN A 186 15.07 -10.73 0.94
N VAL A 187 15.00 -9.77 0.04
CA VAL A 187 15.81 -9.76 -1.17
C VAL A 187 17.10 -8.97 -0.94
N PRO A 188 18.25 -9.45 -1.44
CA PRO A 188 19.54 -8.79 -1.19
C PRO A 188 19.70 -7.49 -2.00
N ASN A 189 18.97 -7.37 -3.11
CA ASN A 189 19.02 -6.20 -3.98
C ASN A 189 18.40 -4.97 -3.30
N LYS A 190 18.96 -3.81 -3.63
CA LYS A 190 18.51 -2.53 -3.13
C LYS A 190 17.42 -1.96 -4.04
N LEU A 191 16.32 -1.53 -3.45
CA LEU A 191 15.29 -0.74 -4.12
C LEU A 191 15.60 0.74 -3.91
N THR A 192 15.86 1.47 -4.99
CA THR A 192 16.05 2.92 -4.97
C THR A 192 14.81 3.59 -5.51
N ILE A 193 14.27 4.55 -4.76
CA ILE A 193 13.14 5.38 -5.18
C ILE A 193 13.63 6.83 -5.18
N ASN A 194 13.58 7.48 -6.34
CA ASN A 194 13.85 8.90 -6.48
C ASN A 194 12.55 9.60 -6.81
N GLY A 195 12.38 10.83 -6.35
CA GLY A 195 11.25 11.63 -6.76
C GLY A 195 11.46 13.11 -6.61
N LEU A 196 10.60 13.84 -7.33
CA LEU A 196 10.49 15.29 -7.30
C LEU A 196 9.06 15.64 -6.93
N GLU A 197 8.90 16.62 -6.05
CA GLU A 197 7.60 17.13 -5.63
C GLU A 197 7.57 18.64 -5.83
N PHE A 198 6.48 19.13 -6.39
CA PHE A 198 6.25 20.54 -6.63
C PHE A 198 4.95 20.92 -5.94
N GLN A 199 4.92 22.09 -5.33
CA GLN A 199 3.69 22.68 -4.83
C GLN A 199 3.68 24.18 -5.11
N TRP A 200 2.50 24.69 -5.46
CA TRP A 200 2.29 26.11 -5.71
C TRP A 200 0.92 26.51 -5.20
N VAL A 201 0.88 27.43 -4.24
CA VAL A 201 -0.33 28.13 -3.79
C VAL A 201 -0.19 29.59 -4.19
N GLN A 202 -1.21 30.14 -4.86
CA GLN A 202 -1.16 31.51 -5.34
C GLN A 202 -2.52 32.20 -5.21
N PRO A 203 -2.65 33.17 -4.30
CA PRO A 203 -3.70 34.16 -4.39
C PRO A 203 -3.53 34.99 -5.68
N LEU A 204 -4.61 35.19 -6.41
CA LEU A 204 -4.65 35.93 -7.68
C LEU A 204 -5.16 37.36 -7.52
N ASP A 205 -5.31 37.84 -6.29
CA ASP A 205 -5.75 39.22 -5.99
C ASP A 205 -4.89 40.29 -6.67
N PHE A 206 -3.59 40.04 -6.86
CA PHE A 206 -2.68 40.98 -7.51
C PHE A 206 -3.07 41.26 -8.98
N LEU A 207 -3.68 40.29 -9.65
CA LEU A 207 -4.14 40.38 -11.04
C LEU A 207 -5.64 40.72 -11.11
N THR A 208 -6.45 39.98 -10.36
CA THR A 208 -7.92 40.07 -10.43
C THR A 208 -8.45 41.40 -9.90
N ARG A 209 -7.72 42.07 -9.00
CA ARG A 209 -8.10 43.41 -8.52
C ARG A 209 -8.14 44.44 -9.65
N MET A 210 -7.34 44.28 -10.70
CA MET A 210 -7.33 45.19 -11.86
C MET A 210 -8.66 45.21 -12.61
N ILE A 211 -9.41 44.10 -12.55
CA ILE A 211 -10.75 43.96 -13.13
C ILE A 211 -11.86 44.05 -12.07
N GLY A 212 -11.54 44.52 -10.87
CA GLY A 212 -12.50 44.78 -9.79
C GLY A 212 -12.93 43.56 -8.97
N VAL A 213 -12.28 42.40 -9.14
CA VAL A 213 -12.66 41.16 -8.44
C VAL A 213 -11.50 40.69 -7.54
N THR A 214 -11.80 40.12 -6.37
CA THR A 214 -10.78 39.54 -5.48
C THR A 214 -11.32 38.28 -4.83
N GLY A 215 -10.45 37.48 -4.22
CA GLY A 215 -10.80 36.20 -3.59
C GLY A 215 -10.47 34.99 -4.45
N PHE A 216 -9.97 35.19 -5.68
CA PHE A 216 -9.51 34.08 -6.53
C PHE A 216 -8.12 33.60 -6.14
N GLY A 217 -7.90 32.31 -6.28
CA GLY A 217 -6.58 31.69 -6.14
C GLY A 217 -6.56 30.28 -6.68
N PHE A 218 -5.38 29.66 -6.62
CA PHE A 218 -5.23 28.24 -6.89
C PHE A 218 -4.21 27.60 -5.96
N ASN A 219 -4.32 26.28 -5.82
CA ASN A 219 -3.27 25.43 -5.29
C ASN A 219 -3.02 24.27 -6.27
N ALA A 220 -1.76 23.96 -6.51
CA ALA A 220 -1.33 22.85 -7.34
C ALA A 220 -0.24 22.07 -6.60
N ASN A 221 -0.27 20.75 -6.71
CA ASN A 221 0.84 19.88 -6.34
C ASN A 221 1.04 18.80 -7.40
N ALA A 222 2.28 18.38 -7.56
CA ALA A 222 2.64 17.32 -8.49
C ALA A 222 3.82 16.52 -7.93
N THR A 223 3.78 15.20 -8.07
CA THR A 223 4.82 14.29 -7.63
C THR A 223 5.21 13.36 -8.77
N ILE A 224 6.50 13.32 -9.07
CA ILE A 224 7.13 12.43 -10.06
C ILE A 224 7.98 11.43 -9.30
N VAL A 225 7.84 10.14 -9.60
CA VAL A 225 8.56 9.06 -8.92
C VAL A 225 9.15 8.09 -9.93
N ASP A 226 10.42 7.76 -9.73
CA ASP A 226 11.12 6.70 -10.45
C ASP A 226 11.66 5.68 -9.43
N GLN A 227 11.36 4.41 -9.64
CA GLN A 227 11.85 3.32 -8.80
C GLN A 227 12.69 2.33 -9.61
N ARG A 228 13.82 1.88 -9.03
CA ARG A 228 14.74 0.95 -9.67
C ARG A 228 15.29 -0.07 -8.68
N SER A 229 15.49 -1.29 -9.17
CA SER A 229 16.11 -2.38 -8.44
C SER A 229 16.81 -3.30 -9.44
N ASP A 230 18.02 -3.77 -9.10
CA ASP A 230 18.78 -4.74 -9.90
C ASP A 230 18.36 -6.20 -9.61
N GLY A 231 17.16 -6.38 -9.06
CA GLY A 231 16.59 -7.66 -8.70
C GLY A 231 15.10 -7.53 -8.42
N PRO A 232 14.49 -8.50 -7.71
CA PRO A 232 13.04 -8.59 -7.64
C PRO A 232 12.37 -7.48 -6.79
N ALA A 233 13.11 -6.65 -6.05
CA ALA A 233 12.51 -5.63 -5.19
C ALA A 233 11.71 -4.60 -6.02
N THR A 234 10.44 -4.43 -5.70
CA THR A 234 9.58 -3.42 -6.35
C THR A 234 8.51 -2.95 -5.37
N ALA A 235 8.22 -1.66 -5.38
CA ALA A 235 7.14 -1.06 -4.61
C ALA A 235 5.88 -0.99 -5.47
N PHE A 236 4.88 -1.80 -5.11
CA PHE A 236 3.59 -1.81 -5.81
C PHE A 236 2.72 -0.62 -5.38
N GLY A 237 1.84 -0.18 -6.29
CA GLY A 237 0.90 0.93 -6.07
C GLY A 237 1.54 2.32 -6.13
N VAL A 238 2.80 2.43 -6.54
CA VAL A 238 3.51 3.70 -6.68
C VAL A 238 3.29 4.24 -8.09
N SER A 239 2.41 5.23 -8.22
CA SER A 239 2.18 5.94 -9.48
C SER A 239 3.43 6.75 -9.88
N PRO A 240 3.93 6.61 -11.12
CA PRO A 240 5.09 7.38 -11.60
C PRO A 240 4.85 8.89 -11.65
N PHE A 241 3.59 9.30 -11.84
CA PHE A 241 3.20 10.69 -11.81
C PHE A 241 1.82 10.85 -11.17
N THR A 242 1.70 11.84 -10.29
CA THR A 242 0.44 12.26 -9.68
C THR A 242 0.38 13.78 -9.63
N TYR A 243 -0.81 14.34 -9.75
CA TYR A 243 -1.01 15.77 -9.51
C TYR A 243 -2.40 16.04 -8.93
N ASN A 244 -2.51 17.13 -8.19
CA ASN A 244 -3.77 17.74 -7.79
C ASN A 244 -3.72 19.24 -8.08
N ILE A 245 -4.76 19.77 -8.72
CA ILE A 245 -4.91 21.21 -8.97
C ILE A 245 -6.28 21.61 -8.50
N THR A 246 -6.36 22.67 -7.71
CA THR A 246 -7.62 23.26 -7.25
C THR A 246 -7.61 24.74 -7.54
N GLY A 247 -8.61 25.19 -8.29
CA GLY A 247 -8.95 26.61 -8.42
C GLY A 247 -10.01 26.97 -7.39
N PHE A 248 -9.90 28.15 -6.79
CA PHE A 248 -10.84 28.59 -5.77
C PHE A 248 -11.23 30.06 -5.89
N TYR A 249 -12.42 30.38 -5.37
CA TYR A 249 -12.89 31.71 -5.07
C TYR A 249 -13.37 31.73 -3.62
N GLU A 250 -12.90 32.68 -2.81
CA GLU A 250 -13.31 32.83 -1.42
C GLU A 250 -13.43 34.31 -1.05
N LYS A 251 -14.66 34.78 -0.82
CA LYS A 251 -14.93 36.16 -0.41
C LYS A 251 -16.33 36.32 0.16
N ASN A 252 -16.47 37.15 1.19
CA ASN A 252 -17.76 37.59 1.78
C ASN A 252 -18.74 36.44 2.06
N GLY A 253 -18.24 35.35 2.65
CA GLY A 253 -19.06 34.19 2.99
C GLY A 253 -19.34 33.22 1.84
N VAL A 254 -18.84 33.48 0.63
CA VAL A 254 -18.92 32.56 -0.50
C VAL A 254 -17.58 31.87 -0.70
N MET A 255 -17.57 30.54 -0.73
CA MET A 255 -16.43 29.72 -1.11
C MET A 255 -16.85 28.78 -2.24
N LEU A 256 -16.07 28.78 -3.33
CA LEU A 256 -16.23 27.89 -4.49
C LEU A 256 -14.87 27.26 -4.80
N ARG A 257 -14.84 25.94 -5.02
CA ARG A 257 -13.63 25.18 -5.35
C ARG A 257 -13.91 24.20 -6.48
N VAL A 258 -13.01 24.14 -7.45
CA VAL A 258 -12.97 23.10 -8.48
C VAL A 258 -11.60 22.43 -8.38
N ALA A 259 -11.61 21.13 -8.09
CA ALA A 259 -10.40 20.33 -7.94
C ALA A 259 -10.32 19.27 -9.05
N THR A 260 -9.11 18.99 -9.50
CA THR A 260 -8.75 17.82 -10.30
C THR A 260 -7.69 17.03 -9.55
N THR A 261 -7.85 15.71 -9.49
CA THR A 261 -6.86 14.79 -8.93
C THR A 261 -6.58 13.72 -9.96
N SER A 262 -5.33 13.54 -10.32
CA SER A 262 -4.92 12.58 -11.34
C SER A 262 -3.73 11.75 -10.87
N ARG A 263 -3.74 10.48 -11.26
CA ARG A 263 -2.62 9.56 -11.09
C ARG A 263 -2.44 8.71 -12.34
N GLN A 264 -1.18 8.49 -12.70
CA GLN A 264 -0.83 7.50 -13.71
C GLN A 264 -1.01 6.08 -13.18
N GLY A 265 -1.29 5.16 -14.10
CA GLY A 265 -1.34 3.74 -13.87
C GLY A 265 -0.03 3.20 -13.29
N ALA A 266 -0.14 2.14 -12.50
CA ALA A 266 0.99 1.52 -11.82
C ALA A 266 0.75 0.02 -11.61
N GLN A 267 1.83 -0.73 -11.40
CA GLN A 267 1.72 -2.12 -11.00
C GLN A 267 1.22 -2.21 -9.55
N ASN A 268 0.13 -2.94 -9.34
CA ASN A 268 -0.55 -3.06 -8.04
C ASN A 268 -0.21 -4.35 -7.30
N SER A 269 0.38 -5.34 -7.96
CA SER A 269 0.77 -6.61 -7.32
C SER A 269 2.02 -7.22 -7.93
N GLY A 270 2.61 -8.16 -7.19
CA GLY A 270 3.65 -9.03 -7.71
C GLY A 270 3.11 -10.07 -8.69
N ALA A 271 3.98 -11.00 -9.08
CA ALA A 271 3.64 -12.09 -9.98
C ALA A 271 2.68 -13.12 -9.33
N ALA A 272 2.39 -14.21 -10.04
CA ALA A 272 1.51 -15.31 -9.60
C ALA A 272 0.08 -14.92 -9.23
N GLN A 273 -0.49 -13.97 -9.97
CA GLN A 273 -1.89 -13.61 -9.81
C GLN A 273 -2.79 -14.65 -10.51
N ASN A 274 -3.91 -15.01 -9.85
CA ASN A 274 -4.95 -15.91 -10.38
C ASN A 274 -4.41 -17.26 -10.89
N GLY A 275 -3.38 -17.81 -10.21
CA GLY A 275 -2.80 -19.10 -10.56
C GLY A 275 -1.87 -19.09 -11.78
N ILE A 276 -1.54 -17.91 -12.33
CA ILE A 276 -0.63 -17.76 -13.46
C ILE A 276 0.70 -17.18 -12.97
N PRO A 277 1.80 -17.96 -12.92
CA PRO A 277 3.05 -17.55 -12.30
C PRO A 277 3.63 -16.22 -12.78
N ALA A 278 3.47 -15.89 -14.07
CA ALA A 278 4.03 -14.67 -14.66
C ALA A 278 3.09 -13.45 -14.62
N ALA A 279 1.83 -13.62 -14.20
CA ALA A 279 0.85 -12.55 -14.29
C ALA A 279 0.86 -11.64 -13.06
N ALA A 280 0.74 -10.33 -13.30
CA ALA A 280 0.58 -9.29 -12.29
C ALA A 280 -0.67 -8.42 -12.56
N LEU A 281 -1.07 -7.63 -11.57
CA LEU A 281 -2.17 -6.67 -11.68
C LEU A 281 -1.64 -5.25 -11.84
N PHE A 282 -2.34 -4.47 -12.65
CA PHE A 282 -1.97 -3.08 -12.93
C PHE A 282 -3.21 -2.19 -12.86
N GLY A 283 -3.06 -0.99 -12.32
CA GLY A 283 -4.06 0.07 -12.37
C GLY A 283 -3.86 0.92 -13.62
N THR A 284 -4.95 1.45 -14.18
CA THR A 284 -4.87 2.43 -15.27
C THR A 284 -4.77 3.84 -14.72
N ASP A 285 -4.50 4.79 -15.61
CA ASP A 285 -4.66 6.21 -15.33
C ASP A 285 -6.05 6.49 -14.77
N TYR A 286 -6.12 7.38 -13.78
CA TYR A 286 -7.37 7.74 -13.13
C TYR A 286 -7.35 9.22 -12.77
N THR A 287 -8.35 9.95 -13.27
CA THR A 287 -8.54 11.37 -13.03
C THR A 287 -9.95 11.62 -12.56
N THR A 288 -10.10 12.31 -11.44
CA THR A 288 -11.39 12.79 -10.92
C THR A 288 -11.42 14.29 -10.94
N TYR A 289 -12.64 14.81 -11.03
CA TYR A 289 -12.89 16.22 -10.85
C TYR A 289 -14.03 16.42 -9.85
N ASP A 290 -13.82 17.35 -8.95
CA ASP A 290 -14.69 17.58 -7.81
C ASP A 290 -15.02 19.07 -7.71
N PHE A 291 -16.27 19.37 -7.40
CA PHE A 291 -16.74 20.71 -7.09
C PHE A 291 -17.16 20.78 -5.63
N SER A 292 -16.77 21.84 -4.94
CA SER A 292 -17.19 22.09 -3.57
C SER A 292 -17.58 23.54 -3.39
N SER A 293 -18.63 23.78 -2.61
CA SER A 293 -19.08 25.14 -2.31
C SER A 293 -19.60 25.27 -0.88
N SER A 294 -19.44 26.47 -0.34
CA SER A 294 -19.97 26.87 0.96
C SER A 294 -20.47 28.31 0.91
N PHE A 295 -21.62 28.54 1.54
CA PHE A 295 -22.31 29.82 1.62
C PHE A 295 -22.64 30.12 3.09
N ASP A 296 -21.88 31.01 3.70
CA ASP A 296 -22.12 31.56 5.04
C ASP A 296 -23.26 32.59 4.95
N LEU A 297 -24.49 32.15 5.19
CA LEU A 297 -25.68 33.00 4.99
C LEU A 297 -25.72 34.19 5.95
N ASP A 298 -25.08 34.08 7.12
CA ASP A 298 -24.94 35.16 8.10
C ASP A 298 -24.09 36.32 7.55
N LYS A 299 -22.98 36.01 6.88
CA LYS A 299 -22.10 36.99 6.23
C LYS A 299 -22.69 37.52 4.93
N ILE A 300 -23.34 36.65 4.15
CA ILE A 300 -23.91 37.01 2.84
C ILE A 300 -25.10 37.96 3.02
N PHE A 301 -25.98 37.69 3.98
CA PHE A 301 -27.22 38.46 4.18
C PHE A 301 -27.21 39.36 5.44
N GLY A 302 -26.14 39.33 6.25
CA GLY A 302 -26.10 40.07 7.51
C GLY A 302 -27.03 39.51 8.59
N LEU A 303 -27.43 38.25 8.47
CA LEU A 303 -28.39 37.59 9.36
C LEU A 303 -27.66 36.83 10.46
N ALA A 304 -27.46 37.46 11.61
CA ALA A 304 -26.78 36.84 12.75
C ALA A 304 -27.41 35.48 13.11
N GLY A 305 -26.57 34.44 13.19
CA GLY A 305 -27.01 33.07 13.50
C GLY A 305 -27.59 32.29 12.31
N ALA A 306 -27.60 32.84 11.09
CA ALA A 306 -28.01 32.09 9.92
C ALA A 306 -27.03 30.92 9.62
N PRO A 307 -27.53 29.75 9.20
CA PRO A 307 -26.71 28.57 8.97
C PRO A 307 -25.82 28.71 7.71
N GLN A 308 -24.78 27.90 7.63
CA GLN A 308 -23.98 27.68 6.43
C GLN A 308 -24.63 26.61 5.54
N LEU A 309 -24.75 26.90 4.25
CA LEU A 309 -25.19 25.95 3.22
C LEU A 309 -23.98 25.45 2.42
N THR A 310 -23.90 24.14 2.17
CA THR A 310 -22.89 23.55 1.28
C THR A 310 -23.53 22.74 0.17
N VAL A 311 -22.94 22.84 -1.03
CA VAL A 311 -23.33 22.03 -2.20
C VAL A 311 -22.05 21.49 -2.84
N ASN A 312 -21.89 20.17 -2.85
CA ASN A 312 -20.70 19.51 -3.34
C ASN A 312 -21.07 18.46 -4.38
N VAL A 313 -20.23 18.33 -5.40
CA VAL A 313 -20.34 17.31 -6.43
C VAL A 313 -19.00 16.59 -6.51
N SER A 314 -18.96 15.31 -6.15
CA SER A 314 -17.76 14.50 -6.32
C SER A 314 -17.83 13.71 -7.62
N ASN A 315 -16.65 13.50 -8.23
CA ASN A 315 -16.48 12.76 -9.47
C ASN A 315 -17.45 13.25 -10.58
N PHE A 316 -17.46 14.56 -10.87
CA PHE A 316 -18.43 15.14 -11.79
C PHE A 316 -18.33 14.55 -13.21
N THR A 317 -17.16 14.08 -13.64
CA THR A 317 -16.98 13.44 -14.96
C THR A 317 -17.38 11.96 -14.99
N ASP A 318 -17.89 11.40 -13.88
CA ASP A 318 -18.27 9.99 -13.78
C ASP A 318 -17.11 9.04 -14.16
N ALA A 319 -15.90 9.39 -13.69
CA ALA A 319 -14.67 8.67 -13.98
C ALA A 319 -14.76 7.25 -13.41
N THR A 320 -14.26 6.29 -14.19
CA THR A 320 -14.27 4.87 -13.84
C THR A 320 -12.87 4.44 -13.43
N LEU A 321 -12.76 3.78 -12.29
CA LEU A 321 -11.52 3.16 -11.85
C LEU A 321 -11.39 1.79 -12.52
N ARG A 322 -10.26 1.52 -13.17
CA ARG A 322 -10.02 0.27 -13.88
C ARG A 322 -8.68 -0.34 -13.52
N SER A 323 -8.63 -1.66 -13.49
CA SER A 323 -7.40 -2.44 -13.45
C SER A 323 -7.38 -3.50 -14.55
N TYR A 324 -6.19 -3.97 -14.91
CA TYR A 324 -5.98 -5.01 -15.91
C TYR A 324 -5.02 -6.11 -15.40
N PHE A 325 -5.17 -7.29 -15.99
CA PHE A 325 -4.43 -8.50 -15.65
C PHE A 325 -3.35 -8.76 -16.70
N GLN A 326 -2.09 -8.50 -16.36
CA GLN A 326 -0.90 -8.63 -17.21
C GLN A 326 -0.87 -7.77 -18.48
N PHE A 327 -1.90 -7.86 -19.32
CA PHE A 327 -2.05 -7.15 -20.59
C PHE A 327 -3.20 -6.15 -20.49
N GLU A 328 -3.04 -4.98 -21.10
CA GLU A 328 -4.00 -3.89 -20.98
C GLU A 328 -5.38 -4.24 -21.53
N ASN A 329 -5.51 -5.16 -22.49
CA ASN A 329 -6.79 -5.61 -23.03
C ASN A 329 -7.51 -6.64 -22.14
N ALA A 330 -6.87 -7.17 -21.09
CA ALA A 330 -7.46 -8.11 -20.14
C ALA A 330 -7.93 -7.37 -18.88
N THR A 331 -9.10 -6.73 -18.94
CA THR A 331 -9.68 -6.03 -17.79
C THR A 331 -9.86 -6.99 -16.60
N PHE A 332 -9.37 -6.60 -15.44
CA PHE A 332 -9.47 -7.38 -14.20
C PHE A 332 -10.61 -6.89 -13.31
N THR A 333 -10.60 -5.59 -12.98
CA THR A 333 -11.71 -4.95 -12.27
C THR A 333 -12.09 -3.64 -12.91
N GLN A 334 -13.36 -3.30 -12.79
CA GLN A 334 -13.90 -2.00 -13.16
C GLN A 334 -14.85 -1.56 -12.04
N TYR A 335 -14.56 -0.40 -11.45
CA TYR A 335 -15.38 0.20 -10.41
C TYR A 335 -15.80 1.59 -10.82
N LYS A 336 -17.11 1.80 -10.89
CA LYS A 336 -17.71 3.06 -11.30
C LYS A 336 -18.47 3.64 -10.09
N PRO A 337 -17.83 4.51 -9.29
CA PRO A 337 -18.46 5.07 -8.09
C PRO A 337 -19.63 6.01 -8.40
N GLY A 338 -19.78 6.42 -9.68
CA GLY A 338 -20.79 7.38 -10.09
C GLY A 338 -20.40 8.81 -9.75
N ARG A 339 -21.28 9.74 -10.15
CA ARG A 339 -21.29 11.12 -9.67
C ARG A 339 -22.11 11.20 -8.39
N GLN A 340 -21.61 11.85 -7.35
CA GLN A 340 -22.33 11.99 -6.09
C GLN A 340 -22.59 13.46 -5.79
N PHE A 341 -23.79 13.75 -5.29
CA PHE A 341 -24.22 15.09 -4.89
C PHE A 341 -24.43 15.10 -3.38
N LEU A 342 -23.83 16.07 -2.70
CA LEU A 342 -23.98 16.26 -1.27
C LEU A 342 -24.44 17.69 -1.00
N ILE A 343 -25.56 17.80 -0.29
CA ILE A 343 -26.09 19.08 0.21
C ILE A 343 -26.05 19.02 1.73
N GLY A 344 -25.47 20.03 2.36
CA GLY A 344 -25.33 20.11 3.81
C GLY A 344 -25.80 21.45 4.35
N LEU A 345 -26.39 21.43 5.55
CA LEU A 345 -26.73 22.63 6.31
C LEU A 345 -26.07 22.53 7.69
N ARG A 346 -25.31 23.56 8.08
CA ARG A 346 -24.60 23.61 9.36
C ARG A 346 -24.97 24.90 10.11
N GLY A 347 -25.63 24.77 11.25
CA GLY A 347 -25.91 25.87 12.16
C GLY A 347 -25.14 25.73 13.47
N THR A 348 -24.90 26.84 14.14
CA THR A 348 -24.48 26.90 15.55
C THR A 348 -25.60 27.60 16.31
N PHE A 349 -26.08 26.99 17.39
CA PHE A 349 -27.20 27.47 18.20
C PHE A 349 -26.76 27.87 19.60
#